data_AF-A0A257MX29-F1
#
_entry.id   AF-A0A257MX29-F1
#
_cell.length_a   1.000
_cell.length_b   1.000
_cell.length_c   1.000
_cell.angle_alpha   90.00
_cell.angle_beta   90.00
_cell.angle_gamma   90.00
#
_symmetry.space_group_name_H-M   'P 1'
#
loop_
_entity.id
_entity.type
_entity.pdbx_description
1 polymer ?
#
loop_
_entity_poly.entity_id
_entity_poly.type
_entity_poly.pdbx_seq_one_letter_code
_entity_poly.pdbx_strand_id
1 'polypeptide(L)'
;MRANNASDTNKPVTVKKSSLYQTADFSVRPTSSLAIAIAATLSGYLISATPVQAAFNMPTDMTPSPLCINGSCATEFTAKMLMFEEFGLKDASSSSTSSSTPFPVPSDCFGIPDGAALDNFLKEDLHSIPTRKSDKLDDDVTPITASNPWATKVKDCLGLAADMAMPADGRPGGEDFAHQRWSEFPTQAYFQSAQTGARVNGGLRDKKQLHDYKKGEFGPSGLYYIDADGDGIAGTEGLSIKIHPNLPIQDPKSVWTFDGTLPPKLLMARYGETILFRHYDALPIDTSANNGFGKNTISTHEHNGHNPAESDGFAHAYIYPG
;
A
#
# COMPACT_ATOMS: atom_id res chain seq x y z
N MET A 1 31.93 -59.96 12.41
CA MET A 1 31.50 -61.27 11.89
C MET A 1 29.97 -61.29 11.83
N ARG A 2 29.44 -61.48 10.61
CA ARG A 2 28.06 -61.87 10.19
C ARG A 2 26.92 -60.91 10.63
N ALA A 3 26.36 -60.03 9.79
CA ALA A 3 25.74 -60.17 8.46
C ALA A 3 24.44 -61.00 8.47
N ASN A 4 23.31 -60.33 8.20
CA ASN A 4 22.05 -60.83 7.61
C ASN A 4 21.38 -59.60 6.96
N ASN A 5 21.65 -59.36 5.67
CA ASN A 5 20.89 -59.80 4.49
C ASN A 5 19.60 -59.01 4.25
N ALA A 6 19.70 -58.15 3.24
CA ALA A 6 18.63 -57.48 2.53
C ALA A 6 17.72 -58.47 1.81
N SER A 7 16.42 -58.17 1.78
CA SER A 7 15.52 -58.63 0.73
C SER A 7 14.77 -57.44 0.16
N ASP A 8 15.21 -57.06 -1.02
CA ASP A 8 14.61 -56.13 -1.95
C ASP A 8 13.32 -56.73 -2.52
N THR A 9 12.18 -56.06 -2.35
CA THR A 9 10.99 -56.28 -3.19
C THR A 9 10.35 -54.94 -3.52
N ASN A 10 10.89 -54.30 -4.55
CA ASN A 10 10.21 -53.30 -5.36
C ASN A 10 8.85 -53.85 -5.86
N LYS A 11 7.75 -53.27 -5.40
CA LYS A 11 6.43 -53.34 -6.06
C LYS A 11 5.96 -51.92 -6.36
N PRO A 12 5.70 -51.56 -7.63
CA PRO A 12 5.18 -50.25 -7.97
C PRO A 12 3.74 -50.09 -7.47
N VAL A 13 3.51 -49.09 -6.62
CA VAL A 13 2.17 -48.68 -6.18
C VAL A 13 1.55 -47.83 -7.29
N THR A 14 0.55 -48.39 -7.98
CA THR A 14 -0.26 -47.67 -8.97
C THR A 14 -1.18 -46.68 -8.25
N VAL A 15 -0.75 -45.42 -8.15
CA VAL A 15 -1.61 -44.32 -7.69
C VAL A 15 -2.59 -43.97 -8.80
N LYS A 16 -3.87 -44.33 -8.64
CA LYS A 16 -4.96 -43.82 -9.48
C LYS A 16 -5.11 -42.32 -9.24
N LYS A 17 -4.59 -41.48 -10.14
CA LYS A 17 -4.93 -40.06 -10.20
C LYS A 17 -6.35 -39.90 -10.76
N SER A 18 -7.32 -39.53 -9.93
CA SER A 18 -8.60 -39.00 -10.40
C SER A 18 -8.40 -37.55 -10.84
N SER A 19 -8.11 -37.36 -12.12
CA SER A 19 -8.06 -36.05 -12.77
C SER A 19 -9.48 -35.58 -13.07
N LEU A 20 -10.05 -34.73 -12.21
CA LEU A 20 -11.18 -33.87 -12.55
C LEU A 20 -10.63 -32.52 -13.03
N TYR A 21 -10.04 -32.52 -14.23
CA TYR A 21 -9.82 -31.32 -15.02
C TYR A 21 -10.51 -31.53 -16.36
N GLN A 22 -11.65 -30.87 -16.50
CA GLN A 22 -12.42 -30.83 -17.73
C GLN A 22 -11.71 -29.85 -18.67
N THR A 23 -10.97 -30.37 -19.64
CA THR A 23 -10.36 -29.56 -20.70
C THR A 23 -11.47 -29.06 -21.61
N ALA A 24 -11.78 -27.77 -21.54
CA ALA A 24 -12.61 -27.11 -22.53
C ALA A 24 -11.78 -26.98 -23.82
N ASP A 25 -12.16 -27.71 -24.87
CA ASP A 25 -11.64 -27.53 -26.22
C ASP A 25 -12.03 -26.14 -26.72
N PHE A 26 -11.08 -25.21 -26.73
CA PHE A 26 -11.21 -23.94 -27.44
C PHE A 26 -10.97 -24.18 -28.93
N SER A 27 -12.05 -24.32 -29.69
CA SER A 27 -12.02 -24.30 -31.15
C SER A 27 -11.64 -22.90 -31.64
N VAL A 28 -10.39 -22.74 -32.07
CA VAL A 28 -9.90 -21.53 -32.74
C VAL A 28 -10.49 -21.49 -34.16
N ARG A 29 -11.37 -20.52 -34.43
CA ARG A 29 -11.85 -20.26 -35.79
C ARG A 29 -10.70 -19.70 -36.63
N PRO A 30 -10.48 -20.17 -37.87
CA PRO A 30 -9.41 -19.66 -38.72
C PRO A 30 -9.76 -18.24 -39.16
N THR A 31 -8.83 -17.30 -38.93
CA THR A 31 -8.88 -15.96 -39.50
C THR A 31 -8.58 -16.05 -40.99
N SER A 32 -9.57 -15.71 -41.83
CA SER A 32 -9.40 -15.66 -43.28
C SER A 32 -8.42 -14.54 -43.62
N SER A 33 -7.26 -14.92 -44.15
CA SER A 33 -6.29 -14.01 -44.73
C SER A 33 -6.89 -13.37 -45.99
N LEU A 34 -7.25 -12.09 -45.92
CA LEU A 34 -7.53 -11.31 -47.12
C LEU A 34 -6.30 -10.45 -47.43
N ALA A 35 -5.41 -11.04 -48.24
CA ALA A 35 -4.45 -10.28 -49.03
C ALA A 35 -5.20 -9.66 -50.22
N ILE A 36 -5.07 -8.35 -50.42
CA ILE A 36 -5.30 -7.55 -51.65
C ILE A 36 -5.05 -6.09 -51.22
N ALA A 37 -4.35 -5.20 -51.91
CA ALA A 37 -3.32 -5.23 -52.95
C ALA A 37 -2.75 -3.79 -52.95
N ILE A 38 -1.44 -3.64 -52.97
CA ILE A 38 -0.80 -2.33 -53.16
C ILE A 38 -0.84 -2.04 -54.65
N ALA A 39 -1.68 -1.09 -55.06
CA ALA A 39 -1.61 -0.47 -56.38
C ALA A 39 -1.57 1.05 -56.18
N ALA A 40 -0.39 1.60 -56.43
CA ALA A 40 -0.14 3.03 -56.46
C ALA A 40 -0.90 3.67 -57.62
N THR A 41 -1.71 4.68 -57.33
CA THR A 41 -2.10 5.71 -58.29
C THR A 41 -1.55 7.05 -57.80
N LEU A 42 -0.52 7.52 -58.50
CA LEU A 42 -0.09 8.91 -58.50
C LEU A 42 -1.27 9.78 -58.94
N SER A 43 -1.86 10.53 -58.02
CA SER A 43 -2.50 11.82 -58.31
C SER A 43 -2.57 12.61 -57.01
N GLY A 44 -2.00 13.81 -57.03
CA GLY A 44 -1.67 14.60 -55.85
C GLY A 44 -2.84 14.83 -54.90
N TYR A 45 -2.69 14.28 -53.70
CA TYR A 45 -3.24 14.85 -52.48
C TYR A 45 -2.11 14.81 -51.46
N LEU A 46 -1.69 15.99 -51.01
CA LEU A 46 -0.90 16.14 -49.78
C LEU A 46 -1.79 15.68 -48.63
N ILE A 47 -1.82 14.38 -48.37
CA ILE A 47 -2.31 13.85 -47.10
C ILE A 47 -1.21 14.19 -46.11
N SER A 48 -1.41 15.26 -45.36
CA SER A 48 -0.76 15.44 -44.07
C SER A 48 -0.99 14.17 -43.27
N ALA A 49 0.01 13.30 -43.19
CA ALA A 49 0.02 12.23 -42.22
C ALA A 49 0.02 12.93 -40.85
N THR A 50 -1.15 13.05 -40.23
CA THR A 50 -1.20 13.27 -38.80
C THR A 50 -0.38 12.14 -38.19
N PRO A 51 0.58 12.42 -37.29
CA PRO A 51 1.17 11.35 -36.53
C PRO A 51 0.01 10.71 -35.78
N VAL A 52 -0.40 9.52 -36.22
CA VAL A 52 -1.21 8.63 -35.40
C VAL A 52 -0.27 8.23 -34.28
N GLN A 53 -0.17 9.09 -33.26
CA GLN A 53 0.23 8.65 -31.95
C GLN A 53 -0.72 7.50 -31.66
N ALA A 54 -0.19 6.28 -31.69
CA ALA A 54 -0.92 5.12 -31.23
C ALA A 54 -1.46 5.52 -29.86
N ALA A 55 -2.78 5.71 -29.77
CA ALA A 55 -3.45 5.92 -28.51
C ALA A 55 -3.25 4.59 -27.78
N PHE A 56 -2.16 4.51 -27.02
CA PHE A 56 -1.92 3.38 -26.15
C PHE A 56 -3.13 3.31 -25.24
N ASN A 57 -3.93 2.28 -25.45
CA ASN A 57 -5.05 1.98 -24.58
C ASN A 57 -4.45 1.58 -23.23
N MET A 58 -4.34 2.57 -22.35
CA MET A 58 -4.05 2.34 -20.95
C MET A 58 -5.32 1.74 -20.34
N PRO A 59 -5.22 0.66 -19.54
CA PRO A 59 -5.91 -0.61 -19.78
C PRO A 59 -7.41 -0.65 -19.39
N THR A 60 -8.15 0.46 -19.44
CA THR A 60 -9.49 0.54 -18.88
C THR A 60 -10.61 0.77 -19.90
N ASP A 61 -10.32 1.05 -21.18
CA ASP A 61 -11.33 1.51 -22.17
C ASP A 61 -12.20 2.69 -21.67
N MET A 62 -11.80 3.34 -20.56
CA MET A 62 -12.56 4.40 -19.93
C MET A 62 -12.15 5.75 -20.52
N THR A 63 -13.09 6.70 -20.47
CA THR A 63 -12.83 8.09 -20.81
C THR A 63 -11.69 8.62 -19.93
N PRO A 64 -10.75 9.40 -20.49
CA PRO A 64 -9.77 10.12 -19.71
C PRO A 64 -10.44 10.96 -18.60
N SER A 65 -9.76 11.11 -17.47
CA SER A 65 -10.26 11.97 -16.39
C SER A 65 -10.52 13.39 -16.92
N PRO A 66 -11.69 13.98 -16.64
CA PRO A 66 -12.02 15.30 -17.16
C PRO A 66 -11.14 16.37 -16.50
N LEU A 67 -10.59 17.27 -17.32
CA LEU A 67 -9.84 18.44 -16.83
C LEU A 67 -10.76 19.60 -16.43
N CYS A 68 -12.05 19.53 -16.79
CA CYS A 68 -13.06 20.53 -16.43
C CYS A 68 -14.22 19.85 -15.70
N ILE A 69 -14.49 20.25 -14.47
CA ILE A 69 -15.57 19.72 -13.63
C ILE A 69 -16.37 20.92 -13.09
N ASN A 70 -17.69 20.91 -13.29
CA ASN A 70 -18.60 21.98 -12.83
C ASN A 70 -18.19 23.40 -13.27
N GLY A 71 -17.62 23.54 -14.47
CA GLY A 71 -17.18 24.83 -15.01
C GLY A 71 -15.80 25.30 -14.54
N SER A 72 -15.14 24.57 -13.64
CA SER A 72 -13.77 24.82 -13.22
C SER A 72 -12.81 23.91 -13.96
N CYS A 73 -11.78 24.48 -14.59
CA CYS A 73 -10.82 23.73 -15.40
C CYS A 73 -9.42 23.78 -14.81
N ALA A 74 -8.73 22.63 -14.80
CA ALA A 74 -7.29 22.56 -14.66
C ALA A 74 -6.63 23.03 -15.96
N THR A 75 -5.60 23.86 -15.84
CA THR A 75 -4.79 24.32 -16.97
C THR A 75 -3.37 23.81 -16.80
N GLU A 76 -2.70 23.53 -17.90
CA GLU A 76 -1.37 22.94 -17.88
C GLU A 76 -0.38 23.86 -17.15
N PHE A 77 0.41 23.29 -16.23
CA PHE A 77 1.48 23.97 -15.48
C PHE A 77 1.07 25.22 -14.70
N THR A 78 -0.20 25.35 -14.29
CA THR A 78 -0.69 26.51 -13.52
C THR A 78 -0.80 26.29 -12.02
N ALA A 79 -0.60 25.06 -11.55
CA ALA A 79 -0.56 24.72 -10.14
C ALA A 79 0.83 24.23 -9.73
N LYS A 80 1.26 24.62 -8.54
CA LYS A 80 2.41 23.98 -7.89
C LYS A 80 2.04 22.55 -7.55
N MET A 81 2.85 21.59 -7.99
CA MET A 81 2.73 20.21 -7.56
C MET A 81 3.62 20.00 -6.33
N LEU A 82 2.99 19.79 -5.18
CA LEU A 82 3.69 19.44 -3.96
C LEU A 82 4.05 17.95 -4.03
N MET A 83 5.33 17.66 -4.25
CA MET A 83 5.77 16.27 -4.45
C MET A 83 6.10 15.58 -3.14
N PHE A 84 6.59 16.30 -2.13
CA PHE A 84 7.15 15.68 -0.94
C PHE A 84 6.80 16.43 0.35
N GLU A 85 6.44 15.65 1.35
CA GLU A 85 6.44 16.01 2.76
C GLU A 85 7.51 15.14 3.42
N GLU A 86 8.69 15.71 3.62
CA GLU A 86 9.77 15.00 4.30
C GLU A 86 9.41 14.71 5.77
N PHE A 87 9.85 13.56 6.25
CA PHE A 87 9.84 13.22 7.66
C PHE A 87 11.00 12.30 8.02
N GLY A 88 11.46 12.40 9.26
CA GLY A 88 12.49 11.56 9.85
C GLY A 88 11.94 10.40 10.68
N LEU A 89 12.87 9.61 11.20
CA LEU A 89 12.63 8.44 12.01
C LEU A 89 12.60 8.77 13.51
N LYS A 90 12.00 7.87 14.30
CA LYS A 90 12.18 7.82 15.76
C LYS A 90 13.20 6.72 16.10
N ASP A 91 13.93 6.88 17.21
CA ASP A 91 14.87 5.88 17.70
C ASP A 91 14.11 4.66 18.27
N ALA A 92 14.58 3.43 18.00
CA ALA A 92 13.96 2.23 18.55
C ALA A 92 13.86 2.22 20.08
N SER A 93 14.78 2.89 20.78
CA SER A 93 14.76 3.03 22.24
C SER A 93 13.58 3.87 22.74
N SER A 94 12.92 4.66 21.89
CA SER A 94 11.71 5.40 22.27
C SER A 94 10.44 4.57 22.14
N SER A 95 10.51 3.31 21.67
CA SER A 95 9.33 2.43 21.63
C SER A 95 8.77 2.21 23.05
N SER A 96 7.44 2.08 23.13
CA SER A 96 6.74 1.85 24.39
C SER A 96 6.32 0.39 24.53
N THR A 97 6.21 -0.06 25.78
CA THR A 97 5.66 -1.39 26.11
C THR A 97 4.13 -1.39 26.22
N SER A 98 3.48 -0.23 26.04
CA SER A 98 2.01 -0.07 26.07
C SER A 98 1.55 1.06 25.15
N SER A 99 0.49 0.82 24.37
CA SER A 99 -0.24 1.86 23.63
C SER A 99 -1.15 2.64 24.56
N SER A 100 -1.24 3.97 24.45
CA SER A 100 -2.26 4.74 25.16
C SER A 100 -3.57 4.85 24.38
N THR A 101 -3.50 4.75 23.05
CA THR A 101 -4.68 4.74 22.18
C THR A 101 -4.76 3.46 21.34
N PRO A 102 -5.95 2.85 21.17
CA PRO A 102 -6.14 1.77 20.22
C PRO A 102 -6.14 2.31 18.78
N PHE A 103 -5.81 1.45 17.81
CA PHE A 103 -5.96 1.78 16.40
C PHE A 103 -7.43 2.13 16.10
N PRO A 104 -7.76 3.34 15.62
CA PRO A 104 -9.13 3.82 15.56
C PRO A 104 -9.95 3.02 14.54
N VAL A 105 -11.16 2.65 14.92
CA VAL A 105 -12.08 1.82 14.11
C VAL A 105 -13.04 2.71 13.32
N PRO A 106 -13.34 2.44 12.04
CA PRO A 106 -14.33 3.20 11.28
C PRO A 106 -15.75 2.99 11.83
N SER A 107 -16.60 4.02 11.71
CA SER A 107 -17.99 3.98 12.18
C SER A 107 -18.82 2.90 11.49
N ASP A 108 -18.56 2.66 10.21
CA ASP A 108 -19.25 1.69 9.36
C ASP A 108 -18.25 0.93 8.49
N CYS A 109 -18.75 0.09 7.57
CA CYS A 109 -17.92 -0.75 6.71
C CYS A 109 -17.39 -0.01 5.48
N PHE A 110 -17.94 1.16 5.15
CA PHE A 110 -17.66 1.90 3.91
C PHE A 110 -16.76 3.11 4.12
N GLY A 111 -16.64 3.58 5.36
CA GLY A 111 -15.85 4.73 5.76
C GLY A 111 -14.41 4.39 6.16
N ILE A 112 -13.67 5.43 6.50
CA ILE A 112 -12.33 5.38 7.09
C ILE A 112 -12.40 5.84 8.56
N PRO A 113 -11.36 5.61 9.38
CA PRO A 113 -11.32 6.12 10.74
C PRO A 113 -11.42 7.65 10.82
N ASP A 114 -11.83 8.15 11.99
CA ASP A 114 -11.74 9.59 12.26
C ASP A 114 -10.27 10.05 12.14
N GLY A 115 -10.13 11.18 11.49
CA GLY A 115 -8.84 11.74 11.17
C GLY A 115 -7.97 12.12 12.34
N ALA A 116 -8.55 12.87 13.28
CA ALA A 116 -7.83 13.34 14.44
C ALA A 116 -7.48 12.16 15.35
N ALA A 117 -8.37 11.18 15.47
CA ALA A 117 -8.10 9.93 16.17
C ALA A 117 -6.92 9.16 15.54
N LEU A 118 -6.87 9.07 14.20
CA LEU A 118 -5.78 8.41 13.49
C LEU A 118 -4.45 9.15 13.65
N ASP A 119 -4.45 10.47 13.54
CA ASP A 119 -3.24 11.27 13.75
C ASP A 119 -2.76 11.17 15.21
N ASN A 120 -3.68 11.17 16.19
CA ASN A 120 -3.33 10.98 17.60
C ASN A 120 -2.70 9.61 17.85
N PHE A 121 -3.24 8.55 17.24
CA PHE A 121 -2.67 7.21 17.31
C PHE A 121 -1.25 7.15 16.67
N LEU A 122 -1.09 7.68 15.46
CA LEU A 122 0.20 7.67 14.74
C LEU A 122 1.26 8.61 15.35
N LYS A 123 0.86 9.57 16.19
CA LYS A 123 1.77 10.44 16.96
C LYS A 123 2.48 9.68 18.07
N GLU A 124 1.84 8.66 18.63
CA GLU A 124 2.41 7.87 19.72
C GLU A 124 3.72 7.19 19.33
N ASP A 125 4.46 6.76 20.36
CA ASP A 125 5.59 5.89 20.15
C ASP A 125 5.15 4.48 19.74
N LEU A 126 6.05 3.77 19.07
CA LEU A 126 5.76 2.45 18.56
C LEU A 126 5.47 1.51 19.72
N HIS A 127 4.34 0.81 19.65
CA HIS A 127 3.96 -0.21 20.62
C HIS A 127 3.62 -1.53 19.93
N SER A 128 4.32 -2.64 20.15
CA SER A 128 5.71 -2.83 20.63
C SER A 128 6.64 -3.04 19.43
N ILE A 129 7.96 -3.22 19.59
CA ILE A 129 8.79 -3.74 18.48
C ILE A 129 8.35 -5.20 18.19
N PRO A 130 8.19 -5.60 16.91
CA PRO A 130 7.86 -6.98 16.55
C PRO A 130 8.88 -7.98 17.11
N THR A 131 8.46 -9.25 17.27
CA THR A 131 9.38 -10.36 17.57
C THR A 131 9.68 -11.16 16.32
N ARG A 132 10.53 -12.19 16.41
CA ARG A 132 10.98 -12.92 15.22
C ARG A 132 9.82 -13.64 14.52
N LYS A 133 8.96 -14.33 15.27
CA LYS A 133 7.92 -15.21 14.72
C LYS A 133 6.58 -14.52 14.47
N SER A 134 6.25 -13.48 15.23
CA SER A 134 5.08 -12.63 15.01
C SER A 134 5.13 -11.39 15.90
N ASP A 135 4.10 -10.54 15.88
CA ASP A 135 4.06 -9.36 16.76
C ASP A 135 3.96 -9.70 18.26
N LYS A 136 3.67 -10.96 18.69
CA LYS A 136 3.63 -11.32 20.12
C LYS A 136 4.10 -12.75 20.44
N LEU A 137 5.33 -12.78 20.95
CA LEU A 137 6.10 -13.86 21.59
C LEU A 137 6.72 -14.91 20.65
N ASP A 138 8.03 -15.13 20.85
CA ASP A 138 8.83 -16.16 20.17
C ASP A 138 8.77 -17.53 20.87
N ASP A 139 7.95 -17.67 21.93
CA ASP A 139 7.79 -18.94 22.61
C ASP A 139 6.76 -19.81 21.88
N ASP A 140 7.18 -20.98 21.39
CA ASP A 140 6.31 -21.95 20.70
C ASP A 140 5.21 -22.56 21.61
N VAL A 141 4.99 -21.97 22.78
CA VAL A 141 4.14 -22.45 23.86
C VAL A 141 2.98 -21.49 24.11
N THR A 142 3.16 -20.18 23.92
CA THR A 142 2.09 -19.21 24.11
C THR A 142 1.34 -19.02 22.79
N PRO A 143 0.02 -19.27 22.73
CA PRO A 143 -0.75 -19.01 21.53
C PRO A 143 -0.61 -17.55 21.09
N ILE A 144 -0.50 -17.31 19.79
CA ILE A 144 -0.55 -15.97 19.20
C ILE A 144 -1.89 -15.34 19.60
N THR A 145 -1.86 -14.35 20.49
CA THR A 145 -3.07 -13.67 21.01
C THR A 145 -3.30 -12.29 20.41
N ALA A 146 -2.33 -11.76 19.65
CA ALA A 146 -2.50 -10.49 18.92
C ALA A 146 -3.39 -10.71 17.69
N SER A 147 -4.67 -10.42 17.87
CA SER A 147 -5.63 -10.34 16.78
C SER A 147 -5.53 -8.98 16.09
N ASN A 148 -5.85 -8.94 14.79
CA ASN A 148 -6.14 -7.72 14.03
C ASN A 148 -7.04 -6.79 14.90
N PRO A 149 -6.66 -5.52 15.12
CA PRO A 149 -7.39 -4.57 15.96
C PRO A 149 -8.86 -4.37 15.55
N TRP A 150 -9.17 -4.56 14.27
CA TRP A 150 -10.53 -4.47 13.72
C TRP A 150 -11.18 -5.83 13.51
N ALA A 151 -10.61 -6.94 14.01
CA ALA A 151 -11.10 -8.29 13.72
C ALA A 151 -12.61 -8.44 13.94
N THR A 152 -13.16 -7.92 15.04
CA THR A 152 -14.61 -7.94 15.29
C THR A 152 -15.38 -7.17 14.21
N LYS A 153 -14.97 -5.94 13.90
CA LYS A 153 -15.63 -5.10 12.89
C LYS A 153 -15.54 -5.72 11.49
N VAL A 154 -14.39 -6.29 11.13
CA VAL A 154 -14.21 -6.98 9.85
C VAL A 154 -15.13 -8.20 9.75
N LYS A 155 -15.20 -9.01 10.81
CA LYS A 155 -16.11 -10.16 10.87
C LYS A 155 -17.57 -9.75 10.71
N ASP A 156 -17.98 -8.69 11.40
CA ASP A 156 -19.34 -8.17 11.31
C ASP A 156 -19.67 -7.64 9.91
N CYS A 157 -18.77 -6.85 9.33
CA CYS A 157 -18.95 -6.25 8.01
C CYS A 157 -19.00 -7.29 6.87
N LEU A 158 -18.19 -8.34 6.97
CA LEU A 158 -18.04 -9.35 5.93
C LEU A 158 -18.83 -10.63 6.20
N GLY A 159 -19.52 -10.74 7.33
CA GLY A 159 -20.27 -11.94 7.73
C GLY A 159 -19.37 -13.15 7.96
N LEU A 160 -18.15 -12.96 8.47
CA LEU A 160 -17.20 -14.03 8.74
C LEU A 160 -17.51 -14.73 10.06
N ALA A 161 -17.04 -15.98 10.19
CA ALA A 161 -17.21 -16.75 11.41
C ALA A 161 -16.51 -16.06 12.61
N ALA A 162 -17.17 -16.08 13.78
CA ALA A 162 -16.67 -15.41 14.98
C ALA A 162 -15.29 -15.95 15.43
N ASP A 163 -15.05 -17.24 15.20
CA ASP A 163 -13.82 -17.97 15.55
C ASP A 163 -12.74 -17.90 14.46
N MET A 164 -12.97 -17.22 13.34
CA MET A 164 -11.96 -17.03 12.31
C MET A 164 -10.75 -16.29 12.88
N ALA A 165 -9.57 -16.90 12.76
CA ALA A 165 -8.30 -16.30 13.17
C ALA A 165 -7.93 -15.14 12.24
N MET A 166 -7.52 -14.01 12.82
CA MET A 166 -7.06 -12.82 12.09
C MET A 166 -5.81 -12.28 12.79
N PRO A 167 -4.60 -12.67 12.38
CA PRO A 167 -3.36 -12.24 13.02
C PRO A 167 -3.13 -10.73 12.83
N ALA A 168 -2.61 -10.05 13.86
CA ALA A 168 -2.36 -8.61 13.80
C ALA A 168 -1.26 -8.20 12.81
N ASP A 169 -0.25 -9.04 12.60
CA ASP A 169 0.83 -8.76 11.65
C ASP A 169 0.52 -9.25 10.22
N GLY A 170 -0.69 -9.80 10.00
CA GLY A 170 -1.15 -10.37 8.74
C GLY A 170 -0.39 -11.63 8.29
N ARG A 171 0.66 -12.05 9.01
CA ARG A 171 1.41 -13.26 8.70
C ARG A 171 0.82 -14.46 9.43
N PRO A 172 0.84 -15.65 8.83
CA PRO A 172 0.65 -16.86 9.59
C PRO A 172 1.75 -16.99 10.66
N GLY A 173 1.43 -17.63 11.78
CA GLY A 173 2.42 -17.94 12.79
C GLY A 173 3.36 -19.07 12.38
N GLY A 174 4.45 -19.22 13.14
CA GLY A 174 5.37 -20.36 13.05
C GLY A 174 6.70 -20.05 12.38
N GLU A 175 7.60 -21.02 12.42
CA GLU A 175 8.99 -20.87 11.94
C GLU A 175 9.08 -20.52 10.45
N ASP A 176 8.20 -21.10 9.63
CA ASP A 176 8.23 -20.92 8.18
C ASP A 176 7.89 -19.48 7.73
N PHE A 177 7.32 -18.66 8.64
CA PHE A 177 6.94 -17.27 8.41
C PHE A 177 7.72 -16.28 9.28
N ALA A 178 8.67 -16.80 10.07
CA ALA A 178 9.49 -16.01 10.96
C ALA A 178 10.51 -15.16 10.20
N HIS A 179 10.88 -14.02 10.78
CA HIS A 179 11.93 -13.17 10.23
C HIS A 179 13.25 -13.92 10.10
N GLN A 180 13.84 -13.82 8.92
CA GLN A 180 15.14 -14.38 8.61
C GLN A 180 16.24 -13.48 9.17
N ARG A 181 17.34 -14.09 9.65
CA ARG A 181 18.51 -13.35 10.14
C ARG A 181 18.17 -12.29 11.20
N TRP A 182 17.14 -12.55 12.01
CA TRP A 182 16.60 -11.62 13.01
C TRP A 182 17.65 -11.03 13.95
N SER A 183 18.63 -11.83 14.37
CA SER A 183 19.69 -11.40 15.27
C SER A 183 20.81 -10.58 14.59
N GLU A 184 20.78 -10.43 13.26
CA GLU A 184 21.83 -9.72 12.50
C GLU A 184 21.49 -8.26 12.24
N PHE A 185 20.20 -7.91 12.18
CA PHE A 185 19.71 -6.57 11.87
C PHE A 185 18.69 -6.12 12.93
N PRO A 186 19.13 -5.78 14.14
CA PRO A 186 18.21 -5.27 15.16
C PRO A 186 17.60 -3.95 14.69
N THR A 187 16.32 -3.72 14.99
CA THR A 187 15.66 -2.43 14.76
C THR A 187 16.42 -1.32 15.49
N GLN A 188 16.93 -0.34 14.73
CA GLN A 188 17.63 0.83 15.27
C GLN A 188 16.73 2.07 15.27
N ALA A 189 15.87 2.18 14.27
CA ALA A 189 14.94 3.27 14.12
C ALA A 189 13.59 2.77 13.60
N TYR A 190 12.53 3.56 13.76
CA TYR A 190 11.22 3.21 13.24
C TYR A 190 10.43 4.41 12.74
N PHE A 191 9.42 4.11 11.95
CA PHE A 191 8.29 5.01 11.73
C PHE A 191 7.00 4.20 11.62
N GLN A 192 5.89 4.90 11.84
CA GLN A 192 4.55 4.37 11.68
C GLN A 192 3.81 5.21 10.64
N SER A 193 2.97 4.58 9.83
CA SER A 193 2.05 5.24 8.89
C SER A 193 0.82 4.35 8.70
N ALA A 194 -0.28 4.93 8.22
CA ALA A 194 -1.46 4.17 7.84
C ALA A 194 -1.80 4.41 6.37
N GLN A 195 -2.09 3.35 5.62
CA GLN A 195 -2.77 3.50 4.34
C GLN A 195 -4.23 3.85 4.64
N THR A 196 -4.70 5.04 4.25
CA THR A 196 -6.10 5.41 4.44
C THR A 196 -6.60 6.27 3.28
N GLY A 197 -7.90 6.55 3.31
CA GLY A 197 -8.58 7.38 2.32
C GLY A 197 -8.18 8.85 2.39
N ALA A 198 -8.29 9.51 1.25
CA ALA A 198 -8.14 10.95 1.08
C ALA A 198 -8.78 11.73 2.23
N ARG A 199 -7.96 12.49 2.96
CA ARG A 199 -8.36 13.33 4.08
C ARG A 199 -7.53 14.61 4.14
N VAL A 200 -7.99 15.59 4.92
CA VAL A 200 -7.23 16.81 5.21
C VAL A 200 -5.99 16.43 6.03
N ASN A 201 -4.85 17.02 5.69
CA ASN A 201 -3.61 16.83 6.43
C ASN A 201 -3.67 17.52 7.79
N GLY A 202 -3.47 16.76 8.87
CA GLY A 202 -3.47 17.25 10.24
C GLY A 202 -2.10 17.66 10.76
N GLY A 203 -1.12 17.88 9.88
CA GLY A 203 0.24 18.30 10.22
C GLY A 203 1.04 17.24 10.97
N LEU A 204 0.68 15.96 10.83
CA LEU A 204 1.27 14.84 11.57
C LEU A 204 2.80 14.77 11.43
N ARG A 205 3.34 15.13 10.26
CA ARG A 205 4.77 15.08 9.97
C ARG A 205 5.48 16.41 10.00
N ASP A 206 4.78 17.53 10.18
CA ASP A 206 5.39 18.86 10.11
C ASP A 206 6.55 19.02 11.10
N LYS A 207 6.39 18.50 12.32
CA LYS A 207 7.42 18.49 13.37
C LYS A 207 8.44 17.35 13.24
N LYS A 208 8.33 16.52 12.20
CA LYS A 208 9.22 15.38 11.94
C LYS A 208 10.19 15.64 10.79
N GLN A 209 10.07 16.77 10.07
CA GLN A 209 11.06 17.26 9.13
C GLN A 209 12.45 17.39 9.80
N LEU A 210 13.53 16.96 9.15
CA LEU A 210 14.87 17.07 9.75
C LEU A 210 15.42 18.50 9.71
N HIS A 211 14.83 19.38 8.90
CA HIS A 211 15.30 20.74 8.68
C HIS A 211 14.22 21.82 8.86
N ASP A 212 13.11 21.47 9.54
CA ASP A 212 12.05 22.37 10.01
C ASP A 212 11.51 23.39 8.97
N TYR A 213 11.36 23.04 7.69
CA TYR A 213 11.00 24.01 6.63
C TYR A 213 11.88 25.28 6.57
N LYS A 214 13.15 25.19 7.02
CA LYS A 214 14.07 26.34 7.11
C LYS A 214 15.13 26.38 6.02
N LYS A 215 15.33 25.29 5.26
CA LYS A 215 16.49 25.12 4.37
C LYS A 215 16.09 24.51 3.02
N GLY A 216 16.87 24.84 1.98
CA GLY A 216 16.77 24.20 0.68
C GLY A 216 15.39 24.32 0.05
N GLU A 217 14.92 23.23 -0.57
CA GLU A 217 13.64 23.19 -1.28
C GLU A 217 12.42 23.28 -0.35
N PHE A 218 12.57 23.08 0.96
CA PHE A 218 11.50 23.27 1.93
C PHE A 218 11.65 24.58 2.73
N GLY A 219 12.69 25.39 2.50
CA GLY A 219 12.88 26.70 3.13
C GLY A 219 12.01 27.79 2.47
N PRO A 220 11.89 28.99 3.06
CA PRO A 220 11.11 30.08 2.46
C PRO A 220 11.50 30.32 0.99
N SER A 221 10.50 30.39 0.10
CA SER A 221 10.65 30.44 -1.38
C SER A 221 11.08 29.14 -2.06
N GLY A 222 11.26 28.04 -1.31
CA GLY A 222 11.52 26.70 -1.82
C GLY A 222 10.29 26.08 -2.51
N LEU A 223 10.53 25.02 -3.29
CA LEU A 223 9.48 24.31 -4.05
C LEU A 223 8.43 23.63 -3.14
N TYR A 224 8.87 23.12 -1.99
CA TYR A 224 8.06 22.37 -1.02
C TYR A 224 7.78 23.18 0.27
N TYR A 225 8.08 24.48 0.27
CA TYR A 225 7.65 25.36 1.34
C TYR A 225 6.16 25.65 1.23
N ILE A 226 5.44 25.37 2.31
CA ILE A 226 4.00 25.50 2.38
C ILE A 226 3.58 26.11 3.72
N ASP A 227 2.55 26.94 3.67
CA ASP A 227 1.78 27.48 4.80
C ASP A 227 0.32 27.22 4.42
N ALA A 228 -0.17 26.03 4.82
CA ALA A 228 -1.39 25.44 4.27
C ALA A 228 -2.67 26.03 4.87
N ASP A 229 -2.65 26.45 6.13
CA ASP A 229 -3.76 27.10 6.83
C ASP A 229 -3.66 28.64 6.81
N GLY A 230 -2.52 29.19 6.37
CA GLY A 230 -2.32 30.62 6.17
C GLY A 230 -2.02 31.38 7.46
N ASP A 231 -1.57 30.70 8.51
CA ASP A 231 -1.26 31.29 9.81
C ASP A 231 0.17 31.87 9.88
N GLY A 232 0.96 31.70 8.82
CA GLY A 232 2.36 32.13 8.73
C GLY A 232 3.35 31.11 9.27
N ILE A 233 2.89 29.94 9.71
CA ILE A 233 3.70 28.81 10.17
C ILE A 233 3.81 27.81 9.03
N ALA A 234 5.05 27.49 8.65
CA ALA A 234 5.28 26.52 7.60
C ALA A 234 4.84 25.12 8.04
N GLY A 235 4.06 24.46 7.19
CA GLY A 235 3.47 23.17 7.49
C GLY A 235 2.40 22.76 6.47
N THR A 236 2.03 21.49 6.56
CA THR A 236 1.00 20.87 5.73
C THR A 236 -0.35 20.79 6.44
N GLU A 237 -0.42 21.16 7.73
CA GLU A 237 -1.68 21.23 8.48
C GLU A 237 -2.75 22.07 7.74
N GLY A 238 -3.94 21.51 7.59
CA GLY A 238 -5.05 22.13 6.85
C GLY A 238 -5.06 21.85 5.34
N LEU A 239 -4.01 21.24 4.77
CA LEU A 239 -3.96 20.95 3.34
C LEU A 239 -4.99 19.88 2.95
N SER A 240 -5.92 20.26 2.08
CA SER A 240 -6.87 19.33 1.45
C SER A 240 -6.22 18.60 0.28
N ILE A 241 -6.59 17.34 0.07
CA ILE A 241 -6.10 16.52 -1.04
C ILE A 241 -6.77 16.93 -2.37
N LYS A 242 -6.10 17.84 -3.09
CA LYS A 242 -6.45 18.26 -4.45
C LYS A 242 -5.30 18.01 -5.39
N ILE A 243 -5.59 17.45 -6.56
CA ILE A 243 -4.59 17.30 -7.64
C ILE A 243 -4.31 18.67 -8.31
N HIS A 244 -5.31 19.55 -8.33
CA HIS A 244 -5.21 20.91 -8.85
C HIS A 244 -6.20 21.84 -8.12
N PRO A 245 -5.88 23.12 -7.84
CA PRO A 245 -6.75 24.04 -7.10
C PRO A 245 -8.18 24.18 -7.67
N ASN A 246 -8.29 24.17 -9.01
CA ASN A 246 -9.56 24.24 -9.75
C ASN A 246 -10.30 22.90 -9.85
N LEU A 247 -9.72 21.80 -9.40
CA LEU A 247 -10.39 20.50 -9.39
C LEU A 247 -11.00 20.21 -8.00
N PRO A 248 -12.00 19.33 -7.92
CA PRO A 248 -12.58 18.91 -6.65
C PRO A 248 -11.54 18.28 -5.71
N ILE A 249 -11.84 18.37 -4.41
CA ILE A 249 -11.17 17.56 -3.39
C ILE A 249 -11.38 16.08 -3.72
N GLN A 250 -10.35 15.26 -3.53
CA GLN A 250 -10.46 13.84 -3.80
C GLN A 250 -11.37 13.17 -2.76
N ASP A 251 -12.25 12.30 -3.25
CA ASP A 251 -13.13 11.50 -2.39
C ASP A 251 -12.27 10.47 -1.61
N PRO A 252 -12.53 10.25 -0.30
CA PRO A 252 -11.83 9.25 0.51
C PRO A 252 -11.77 7.84 -0.09
N LYS A 253 -12.71 7.48 -0.97
CA LYS A 253 -12.80 6.18 -1.65
C LYS A 253 -12.07 6.14 -3.00
N SER A 254 -11.54 7.27 -3.47
CA SER A 254 -10.90 7.40 -4.79
C SER A 254 -9.39 7.50 -4.71
N VAL A 255 -8.84 8.06 -3.63
CA VAL A 255 -7.40 8.20 -3.45
C VAL A 255 -7.02 7.64 -2.10
N TRP A 256 -6.18 6.61 -2.13
CA TRP A 256 -5.62 5.97 -0.96
C TRP A 256 -4.11 6.18 -0.97
N THR A 257 -3.57 6.72 0.11
CA THR A 257 -2.13 7.03 0.22
C THR A 257 -1.67 6.92 1.68
N PHE A 258 -0.36 7.00 1.90
CA PHE A 258 0.22 7.08 3.24
C PHE A 258 -0.35 8.27 4.01
N ASP A 259 -0.84 7.98 5.21
CA ASP A 259 -1.60 8.85 6.12
C ASP A 259 -2.87 9.45 5.49
N GLY A 260 -3.27 9.04 4.28
CA GLY A 260 -4.43 9.57 3.55
C GLY A 260 -4.28 11.01 3.08
N THR A 261 -3.07 11.57 3.12
CA THR A 261 -2.83 13.00 2.96
C THR A 261 -1.82 13.29 1.87
N LEU A 262 -1.88 14.49 1.31
CA LEU A 262 -0.82 15.06 0.49
C LEU A 262 -0.06 16.13 1.29
N PRO A 263 1.20 16.41 0.92
CA PRO A 263 2.01 15.77 -0.13
C PRO A 263 2.37 14.31 0.15
N PRO A 264 2.83 13.55 -0.87
CA PRO A 264 3.41 12.22 -0.67
C PRO A 264 4.56 12.26 0.34
N LYS A 265 4.66 11.23 1.17
CA LYS A 265 5.62 11.20 2.28
C LYS A 265 7.02 10.84 1.77
N LEU A 266 8.00 11.66 2.11
CA LEU A 266 9.42 11.42 1.81
C LEU A 266 10.14 11.01 3.09
N LEU A 267 10.42 9.72 3.23
CA LEU A 267 11.19 9.23 4.36
C LEU A 267 12.66 9.60 4.19
N MET A 268 13.25 10.22 5.22
CA MET A 268 14.70 10.43 5.30
C MET A 268 15.35 9.29 6.07
N ALA A 269 16.12 8.46 5.37
CA ALA A 269 16.81 7.30 5.91
C ALA A 269 18.34 7.45 5.83
N ARG A 270 19.07 6.83 6.74
CA ARG A 270 20.54 6.76 6.74
C ARG A 270 21.02 5.41 6.26
N TYR A 271 22.11 5.41 5.49
CA TYR A 271 22.74 4.16 5.08
C TYR A 271 23.27 3.39 6.30
N GLY A 272 22.96 2.09 6.38
CA GLY A 272 23.39 1.20 7.46
C GLY A 272 22.53 1.27 8.74
N GLU A 273 21.49 2.11 8.77
CA GLU A 273 20.52 2.18 9.87
C GLU A 273 19.34 1.25 9.58
N THR A 274 19.14 0.23 10.42
CA THR A 274 18.00 -0.70 10.27
C THR A 274 16.70 -0.03 10.70
N ILE A 275 15.74 0.06 9.79
CA ILE A 275 14.46 0.76 9.98
C ILE A 275 13.31 -0.24 10.05
N LEU A 276 12.48 -0.12 11.08
CA LEU A 276 11.18 -0.76 11.13
C LEU A 276 10.09 0.18 10.60
N PHE A 277 9.38 -0.27 9.57
CA PHE A 277 8.13 0.36 9.14
C PHE A 277 6.94 -0.41 9.70
N ARG A 278 6.18 0.22 10.60
CA ARG A 278 4.84 -0.28 10.95
C ARG A 278 3.79 0.39 10.08
N HIS A 279 3.20 -0.39 9.18
CA HIS A 279 2.17 0.04 8.26
C HIS A 279 0.81 -0.49 8.70
N TYR A 280 -0.12 0.41 9.00
CA TYR A 280 -1.50 0.07 9.34
C TYR A 280 -2.41 0.16 8.10
N ASP A 281 -3.33 -0.77 7.94
CA ASP A 281 -4.36 -0.68 6.90
C ASP A 281 -5.63 -0.03 7.49
N ALA A 282 -5.80 1.26 7.23
CA ALA A 282 -6.96 2.06 7.63
C ALA A 282 -7.93 2.30 6.46
N LEU A 283 -7.98 1.39 5.48
CA LEU A 283 -8.92 1.46 4.36
C LEU A 283 -10.33 1.00 4.76
N PRO A 284 -11.37 1.35 3.99
CA PRO A 284 -12.71 0.80 4.20
C PRO A 284 -12.70 -0.73 4.20
N ILE A 285 -13.55 -1.34 5.03
CA ILE A 285 -13.63 -2.81 5.18
C ILE A 285 -14.39 -3.44 4.00
N ASP A 286 -15.44 -2.77 3.55
CA ASP A 286 -16.24 -3.21 2.42
C ASP A 286 -15.47 -2.98 1.11
N THR A 287 -15.22 -4.06 0.37
CA THR A 287 -14.46 -4.01 -0.88
C THR A 287 -15.13 -3.22 -2.00
N SER A 288 -16.42 -2.87 -1.87
CA SER A 288 -17.14 -2.00 -2.81
C SER A 288 -16.89 -0.50 -2.57
N ALA A 289 -16.27 -0.12 -1.44
CA ALA A 289 -15.97 1.26 -1.09
C ALA A 289 -14.70 1.79 -1.78
N ASN A 290 -14.51 1.48 -3.06
CA ASN A 290 -13.33 1.81 -3.87
C ASN A 290 -13.68 2.24 -5.31
N ASN A 291 -14.93 2.64 -5.54
CA ASN A 291 -15.46 3.02 -6.85
C ASN A 291 -15.26 1.94 -7.95
N GLY A 292 -15.11 0.67 -7.56
CA GLY A 292 -15.02 -0.46 -8.48
C GLY A 292 -13.60 -0.80 -8.95
N PHE A 293 -12.56 -0.20 -8.39
CA PHE A 293 -11.16 -0.48 -8.78
C PHE A 293 -10.26 -0.85 -7.60
N GLY A 294 -9.47 -1.91 -7.77
CA GLY A 294 -8.53 -2.40 -6.76
C GLY A 294 -9.16 -3.22 -5.65
N LYS A 295 -8.39 -3.48 -4.59
CA LYS A 295 -8.81 -4.15 -3.36
C LYS A 295 -8.27 -3.37 -2.17
N ASN A 296 -9.03 -3.37 -1.08
CA ASN A 296 -8.70 -2.77 0.21
C ASN A 296 -7.76 -3.66 1.03
N THR A 297 -6.82 -4.34 0.36
CA THR A 297 -5.76 -5.09 1.01
C THR A 297 -4.43 -4.55 0.52
N ILE A 298 -3.46 -4.44 1.42
CA ILE A 298 -2.17 -3.83 1.11
C ILE A 298 -1.03 -4.86 1.14
N SER A 299 -0.04 -4.62 0.30
CA SER A 299 1.31 -5.18 0.40
C SER A 299 2.27 -4.06 0.03
N THR A 300 3.27 -3.80 0.87
CA THR A 300 4.18 -2.66 0.70
C THR A 300 5.54 -3.15 0.26
N HIS A 301 5.97 -2.71 -0.92
CA HIS A 301 7.28 -2.99 -1.46
C HIS A 301 8.14 -1.73 -1.43
N GLU A 302 9.27 -1.78 -0.73
CA GLU A 302 10.30 -0.74 -0.82
C GLU A 302 11.12 -1.00 -2.07
N HIS A 303 10.77 -0.29 -3.15
CA HIS A 303 11.37 -0.51 -4.46
C HIS A 303 12.87 -0.23 -4.42
N ASN A 304 13.66 -1.18 -4.90
CA ASN A 304 15.14 -1.16 -4.86
C ASN A 304 15.74 -1.48 -3.47
N GLY A 305 14.88 -1.78 -2.50
CA GLY A 305 15.22 -2.40 -1.23
C GLY A 305 15.73 -3.81 -1.37
N HIS A 306 16.75 -4.15 -0.60
CA HIS A 306 17.22 -5.53 -0.48
C HIS A 306 16.66 -6.14 0.80
N ASN A 307 15.34 -6.30 0.85
CA ASN A 307 14.63 -6.81 2.00
C ASN A 307 14.49 -8.35 1.92
N PRO A 308 14.47 -9.07 3.06
CA PRO A 308 14.14 -10.49 3.05
C PRO A 308 12.67 -10.69 2.68
N ALA A 309 12.34 -11.88 2.16
CA ALA A 309 11.07 -12.16 1.48
C ALA A 309 9.82 -11.85 2.33
N GLU A 310 9.91 -12.01 3.65
CA GLU A 310 8.82 -11.73 4.59
C GLU A 310 8.53 -10.23 4.80
N SER A 311 9.41 -9.34 4.31
CA SER A 311 9.28 -7.88 4.45
C SER A 311 9.43 -7.12 3.12
N ASP A 312 9.66 -7.84 2.01
CA ASP A 312 9.88 -7.24 0.70
C ASP A 312 8.59 -6.73 0.03
N GLY A 313 7.42 -7.14 0.51
CA GLY A 313 6.14 -6.77 -0.13
C GLY A 313 5.73 -7.71 -1.25
N PHE A 314 5.85 -9.02 -1.01
CA PHE A 314 5.39 -10.04 -1.95
C PHE A 314 3.92 -9.82 -2.37
N ALA A 315 3.63 -9.99 -3.67
CA ALA A 315 2.33 -9.66 -4.26
C ALA A 315 1.15 -10.53 -3.75
N HIS A 316 1.42 -11.60 -3.01
CA HIS A 316 0.40 -12.42 -2.34
C HIS A 316 0.45 -12.36 -0.80
N ALA A 317 1.23 -11.44 -0.23
CA ALA A 317 1.23 -11.17 1.20
C ALA A 317 0.23 -10.04 1.51
N TYR A 318 -1.06 -10.39 1.52
CA TYR A 318 -2.13 -9.42 1.73
C TYR A 318 -2.34 -9.10 3.21
N ILE A 319 -2.27 -7.83 3.56
CA ILE A 319 -2.71 -7.30 4.84
C ILE A 319 -4.14 -6.76 4.64
N TYR A 320 -5.06 -7.18 5.50
CA TYR A 320 -6.45 -6.75 5.48
C TYR A 320 -6.65 -5.52 6.36
N PRO A 321 -7.74 -4.76 6.20
CA PRO A 321 -8.04 -3.62 7.06
C PRO A 321 -8.04 -3.99 8.54
N GLY A 322 -7.42 -3.13 9.37
CA GLY A 322 -7.25 -3.34 10.81
C GLY A 322 -5.84 -3.72 11.23
#